data_AF-A0A9W8NM18-F1
#
_entry.id   AF-A0A9W8NM18-F1
#
_cell.length_a   1.000
_cell.length_b   1.000
_cell.length_c   1.000
_cell.angle_alpha   90.00
_cell.angle_beta   90.00
_cell.angle_gamma   90.00
#
_symmetry.space_group_name_H-M   'P 1'
#
loop_
_entity.id
_entity.type
_entity.pdbx_description
1 polymer ?
#
loop_
_entity_poly.entity_id
_entity_poly.type
_entity_poly.pdbx_seq_one_letter_code
_entity_poly.pdbx_strand_id
1 'polypeptide(L)'
;MASLRHSIRCLRALPASAPKQWPSLASSTQSAKSATKRTIATSTPRQQDDSGLLDALASMESSGNEGLLTTYARPMPVSPSYFSRLPQFNDSYVHVQDLARKYARLPTLHSSQVERVAWKTKEQYRITLGEHVKARDYAACLGLAKRLNQIHPDLMPEEVKAGIRPFQRDINIFLNRPTPAPVDKFGRSHGVGKRKSSVARAWLVEGTGEVLINGKPLNEAFGRIHDRESALWGLKTTDRLDKYNVWALVGGGGSTGQAEALAMAIAKALVVQEPPLKTPLRRGKTAPNQCTIEINMRNLTLTSIFSWLYYPRSKKRGKEEAGPPQSKKEPCMGQAIEPLPSLITT
;
A
#
# COMPACT_ATOMS: atom_id res chain seq x y z
N MET A 1 -56.08 -43.36 28.76
CA MET A 1 -55.57 -44.74 28.82
C MET A 1 -54.95 -45.11 27.49
N ALA A 2 -53.62 -45.28 27.41
CA ALA A 2 -52.92 -46.06 26.38
C ALA A 2 -51.41 -46.15 26.68
N SER A 3 -50.98 -47.39 26.96
CA SER A 3 -49.70 -48.08 26.68
C SER A 3 -48.32 -47.43 26.91
N LEU A 4 -47.66 -47.95 27.95
CA LEU A 4 -46.28 -48.50 28.02
C LEU A 4 -45.46 -48.55 26.71
N ARG A 5 -44.15 -48.24 26.78
CA ARG A 5 -43.03 -49.22 26.78
C ARG A 5 -41.62 -48.59 26.58
N HIS A 6 -40.70 -48.96 27.49
CA HIS A 6 -39.24 -49.21 27.33
C HIS A 6 -38.33 -47.96 27.18
N SER A 7 -37.16 -47.82 27.82
CA SER A 7 -36.25 -48.79 28.43
C SER A 7 -35.31 -48.08 29.42
N ILE A 8 -35.04 -48.74 30.54
CA ILE A 8 -33.99 -48.41 31.51
C ILE A 8 -32.70 -49.07 31.03
N ARG A 9 -31.60 -48.33 30.91
CA ARG A 9 -30.26 -48.90 30.73
C ARG A 9 -29.30 -48.41 31.83
N CYS A 10 -28.67 -49.40 32.43
CA CYS A 10 -27.79 -49.41 33.57
C CYS A 10 -26.64 -48.39 33.49
N LEU A 11 -26.44 -47.65 34.58
CA LEU A 11 -25.18 -46.97 34.87
C LEU A 11 -24.15 -48.01 35.31
N ARG A 12 -23.12 -48.18 34.49
CA ARG A 12 -21.93 -48.96 34.82
C ARG A 12 -20.83 -47.99 35.24
N ALA A 13 -20.46 -48.03 36.51
CA ALA A 13 -19.34 -47.29 37.07
C ALA A 13 -18.02 -47.77 36.46
N LEU A 14 -17.14 -46.83 36.11
CA LEU A 14 -15.73 -47.06 35.77
C LEU A 14 -14.86 -45.95 36.39
N PRO A 15 -13.58 -46.24 36.64
CA PRO A 15 -12.95 -46.00 37.94
C PRO A 15 -12.23 -44.65 38.07
N ALA A 16 -12.06 -44.25 39.33
CA ALA A 16 -11.25 -43.12 39.75
C ALA A 16 -9.79 -43.26 39.27
N SER A 17 -9.30 -42.25 38.55
CA SER A 17 -7.88 -42.15 38.18
C SER A 17 -7.06 -41.71 39.39
N ALA A 18 -6.11 -42.55 39.79
CA ALA A 18 -5.14 -42.27 40.84
C ALA A 18 -4.31 -41.00 40.56
N PRO A 19 -3.89 -40.24 41.59
CA PRO A 19 -3.00 -39.11 41.41
C PRO A 19 -1.57 -39.58 41.07
N LYS A 20 -0.99 -39.05 39.99
CA LYS A 20 0.43 -39.19 39.67
C LYS A 20 1.26 -38.47 40.74
N GLN A 21 1.79 -39.23 41.69
CA GLN A 21 2.85 -38.78 42.58
C GLN A 21 4.16 -38.70 41.78
N TRP A 22 4.79 -37.52 41.74
CA TRP A 22 6.17 -37.40 41.28
C TRP A 22 7.09 -37.96 42.38
N PRO A 23 8.09 -38.80 42.04
CA PRO A 23 9.05 -39.24 43.04
C PRO A 23 9.94 -38.07 43.48
N SER A 24 10.06 -37.92 44.80
CA SER A 24 10.98 -37.00 45.45
C SER A 24 12.43 -37.40 45.14
N LEU A 25 13.22 -36.45 44.64
CA LEU A 25 14.67 -36.61 44.45
C LEU A 25 15.35 -36.74 45.82
N ALA A 26 15.65 -37.97 46.22
CA ALA A 26 16.66 -38.24 47.24
C ALA A 26 18.04 -37.97 46.65
N SER A 27 18.76 -37.00 47.21
CA SER A 27 20.16 -36.74 46.92
C SER A 27 21.01 -37.92 47.40
N SER A 28 21.57 -38.68 46.47
CA SER A 28 22.65 -39.62 46.76
C SER A 28 23.90 -39.20 46.00
N THR A 29 24.88 -38.76 46.76
CA THR A 29 26.27 -38.63 46.35
C THR A 29 26.83 -40.00 46.02
N GLN A 30 27.41 -40.20 44.83
CA GLN A 30 28.81 -40.63 44.68
C GLN A 30 29.22 -40.94 43.22
N SER A 31 30.39 -40.38 42.91
CA SER A 31 31.52 -40.92 42.14
C SER A 31 31.48 -41.06 40.62
N ALA A 32 32.49 -40.42 40.03
CA ALA A 32 32.82 -40.32 38.62
C ALA A 32 33.21 -41.66 37.97
N LYS A 33 32.77 -41.85 36.73
CA LYS A 33 33.50 -42.60 35.70
C LYS A 33 33.33 -41.92 34.35
N SER A 34 34.48 -41.65 33.72
CA SER A 34 34.66 -41.08 32.39
C SER A 34 34.14 -42.02 31.29
N ALA A 35 33.38 -41.51 30.32
CA ALA A 35 33.20 -42.14 29.02
C ALA A 35 32.80 -41.12 27.93
N THR A 36 33.81 -40.74 27.15
CA THR A 36 33.80 -40.51 25.69
C THR A 36 32.66 -39.70 25.06
N LYS A 37 32.90 -38.39 24.87
CA LYS A 37 32.15 -37.53 23.95
C LYS A 37 32.39 -37.97 22.50
N ARG A 38 31.34 -38.37 21.78
CA ARG A 38 31.31 -38.32 20.32
C ARG A 38 30.76 -36.96 19.91
N THR A 39 31.61 -36.10 19.37
CA THR A 39 31.22 -34.81 18.80
C THR A 39 31.26 -34.94 17.28
N ILE A 40 30.11 -34.76 16.63
CA ILE A 40 30.04 -34.62 15.17
C ILE A 40 30.44 -33.17 14.86
N ALA A 41 31.62 -32.97 14.29
CA ALA A 41 32.07 -31.67 13.83
C ALA A 41 31.51 -31.39 12.43
N THR A 42 30.77 -30.29 12.29
CA THR A 42 30.47 -29.68 10.99
C THR A 42 31.29 -28.42 10.90
N SER A 43 32.48 -28.52 10.31
CA SER A 43 33.29 -27.35 9.97
C SER A 43 32.79 -26.75 8.67
N THR A 44 32.20 -25.56 8.74
CA THR A 44 32.14 -24.63 7.62
C THR A 44 33.03 -23.42 7.98
N PRO A 45 33.95 -22.98 7.10
CA PRO A 45 34.76 -21.81 7.40
C PRO A 45 33.94 -20.57 7.08
N ARG A 46 33.66 -19.75 8.09
CA ARG A 46 33.08 -18.41 7.90
C ARG A 46 34.12 -17.39 8.34
N GLN A 47 34.88 -16.87 7.38
CA GLN A 47 35.58 -15.60 7.55
C GLN A 47 34.54 -14.49 7.47
N GLN A 48 34.37 -13.71 8.54
CA GLN A 48 33.83 -12.34 8.51
C GLN A 48 33.95 -11.71 9.90
N ASP A 49 35.02 -10.93 10.08
CA ASP A 49 35.12 -9.67 10.85
C ASP A 49 34.30 -9.55 12.16
N ASP A 50 34.72 -10.27 13.20
CA ASP A 50 34.21 -10.14 14.57
C ASP A 50 34.77 -8.92 15.34
N SER A 51 35.59 -8.07 14.70
CA SER A 51 36.25 -6.93 15.33
C SER A 51 35.27 -5.88 15.85
N GLY A 52 34.16 -5.63 15.15
CA GLY A 52 33.13 -4.68 15.60
C GLY A 52 32.31 -5.17 16.79
N LEU A 53 32.20 -6.48 16.99
CA LEU A 53 31.50 -7.08 18.13
C LEU A 53 32.34 -6.97 19.40
N LEU A 54 33.66 -7.17 19.27
CA LEU A 54 34.63 -6.99 20.35
C LEU A 54 34.76 -5.53 20.79
N ASP A 55 34.79 -4.57 19.86
CA ASP A 55 34.80 -3.13 20.18
C ASP A 55 33.51 -2.67 20.87
N ALA A 56 32.35 -3.21 20.48
CA ALA A 56 31.08 -2.91 21.13
C ALA A 56 31.00 -3.45 22.57
N LEU A 57 31.58 -4.64 22.81
CA LEU A 57 31.71 -5.21 24.15
C LEU A 57 32.66 -4.39 25.04
N ALA A 58 33.82 -4.00 24.51
CA ALA A 58 34.78 -3.15 25.24
C ALA A 58 34.23 -1.75 25.57
N SER A 59 33.36 -1.21 24.72
CA SER A 59 32.71 0.09 24.93
C SER A 59 31.69 0.06 26.08
N MET A 60 31.08 -1.09 26.37
CA MET A 60 30.11 -1.26 27.46
C MET A 60 30.75 -1.47 28.84
N GLU A 61 32.04 -1.77 28.90
CA GLU A 61 32.78 -1.97 30.15
C GLU A 61 33.14 -0.66 30.87
N SER A 62 32.94 0.51 30.23
CA SER A 62 33.30 1.82 30.81
C SER A 62 32.23 2.45 31.72
N SER A 63 31.02 1.89 31.80
CA SER A 63 29.96 2.35 32.70
C SER A 63 29.78 1.43 33.89
N GLY A 64 30.74 1.50 34.81
CA GLY A 64 30.56 1.40 36.27
C GLY A 64 29.58 0.36 36.83
N ASN A 65 29.60 -0.88 36.37
CA ASN A 65 28.98 -1.98 37.10
C ASN A 65 30.03 -3.07 37.31
N GLU A 66 30.76 -2.96 38.41
CA GLU A 66 31.76 -3.95 38.78
C GLU A 66 31.11 -5.32 38.99
N GLY A 67 31.37 -6.22 38.05
CA GLY A 67 31.81 -7.58 38.38
C GLY A 67 30.79 -8.51 39.01
N LEU A 68 29.67 -8.79 38.33
CA LEU A 68 29.13 -10.14 38.39
C LEU A 68 29.78 -10.96 37.28
N LEU A 69 30.94 -11.56 37.57
CA LEU A 69 31.51 -12.63 36.75
C LEU A 69 30.47 -13.75 36.67
N THR A 70 29.69 -13.78 35.58
CA THR A 70 28.63 -14.76 35.33
C THR A 70 29.26 -16.14 35.24
N THR A 71 29.44 -16.79 36.38
CA THR A 71 30.13 -18.08 36.48
C THR A 71 29.31 -19.18 35.79
N TYR A 72 28.01 -18.98 35.66
CA TYR A 72 27.08 -19.88 34.98
C TYR A 72 26.11 -19.08 34.11
N ALA A 73 26.13 -19.31 32.79
CA ALA A 73 25.14 -18.80 31.85
C ALA A 73 24.48 -19.96 31.11
N ARG A 74 23.15 -19.91 30.98
CA ARG A 74 22.37 -20.81 30.13
C ARG A 74 21.63 -19.99 29.09
N PRO A 75 21.67 -20.36 27.81
CA PRO A 75 20.86 -19.67 26.81
C PRO A 75 19.39 -19.94 27.11
N MET A 76 18.63 -18.87 27.36
CA MET A 76 17.17 -18.91 27.52
C MET A 76 16.52 -18.07 26.43
N PRO A 77 15.38 -18.52 25.87
CA PRO A 77 14.65 -17.71 24.91
C PRO A 77 14.10 -16.45 25.59
N VAL A 78 14.12 -15.33 24.84
CA VAL A 78 13.60 -14.05 25.32
C VAL A 78 12.07 -14.08 25.47
N SER A 79 11.37 -14.74 24.54
CA SER A 79 9.92 -14.82 24.53
C SER A 79 9.39 -16.11 25.17
N PRO A 80 8.30 -16.03 25.98
CA PRO A 80 7.62 -17.23 26.49
C PRO A 80 7.02 -18.08 25.38
N SER A 81 6.59 -17.46 24.28
CA SER A 81 5.99 -18.13 23.13
C SER A 81 7.02 -18.57 22.06
N TYR A 82 8.30 -18.65 22.42
CA TYR A 82 9.40 -18.98 21.49
C TYR A 82 9.18 -20.25 20.66
N PHE A 83 8.66 -21.32 21.27
CA PHE A 83 8.40 -22.59 20.58
C PHE A 83 7.10 -22.60 19.77
N SER A 84 6.38 -21.47 19.72
CA SER A 84 5.18 -21.33 18.91
C SER A 84 5.52 -20.99 17.46
N ARG A 85 4.56 -21.17 16.56
CA ARG A 85 4.74 -20.81 15.14
C ARG A 85 4.89 -19.30 14.91
N LEU A 86 4.33 -18.47 15.80
CA LEU A 86 4.23 -17.02 15.66
C LEU A 86 4.57 -16.35 17.00
N PRO A 87 5.84 -16.37 17.44
CA PRO A 87 6.21 -15.88 18.77
C PRO A 87 5.87 -14.39 18.98
N GLN A 88 6.23 -13.52 18.04
CA GLN A 88 6.03 -12.08 18.21
C GLN A 88 4.54 -11.71 18.21
N PHE A 89 3.76 -12.34 17.32
CA PHE A 89 2.31 -12.15 17.32
C PHE A 89 1.66 -12.67 18.60
N ASN A 90 2.05 -13.84 19.09
CA ASN A 90 1.45 -14.43 20.29
C ASN A 90 1.75 -13.58 21.53
N ASP A 91 2.97 -13.05 21.67
CA ASP A 91 3.33 -12.18 22.78
C ASP A 91 2.51 -10.88 22.76
N SER A 92 2.37 -10.24 21.58
CA SER A 92 1.52 -9.04 21.44
C SER A 92 0.04 -9.33 21.70
N TYR A 93 -0.47 -10.48 21.27
CA TYR A 93 -1.85 -10.89 21.51
C TYR A 93 -2.14 -11.13 23.00
N VAL A 94 -1.26 -11.87 23.70
CA VAL A 94 -1.38 -12.11 25.14
C VAL A 94 -1.30 -10.79 25.90
N HIS A 95 -0.38 -9.90 25.53
CA HIS A 95 -0.26 -8.58 26.13
C HIS A 95 -1.56 -7.78 26.03
N VAL A 96 -2.16 -7.67 24.84
CA VAL A 96 -3.44 -6.98 24.64
C VAL A 96 -4.59 -7.67 25.39
N GLN A 97 -4.58 -9.01 25.45
CA GLN A 97 -5.57 -9.79 26.19
C GLN A 97 -5.49 -9.51 27.69
N ASP A 98 -4.29 -9.42 28.25
CA ASP A 98 -4.08 -9.15 29.67
C ASP A 98 -4.46 -7.72 30.04
N LEU A 99 -4.17 -6.74 29.17
CA LEU A 99 -4.68 -5.38 29.32
C LEU A 99 -6.21 -5.35 29.31
N ALA A 100 -6.85 -6.07 28.39
CA ALA A 100 -8.31 -6.16 28.32
C ALA A 100 -8.92 -6.79 29.58
N ARG A 101 -8.26 -7.79 30.17
CA ARG A 101 -8.67 -8.40 31.45
C ARG A 101 -8.49 -7.44 32.62
N LYS A 102 -7.30 -6.82 32.73
CA LYS A 102 -6.93 -5.90 33.81
C LYS A 102 -7.88 -4.69 33.87
N TYR A 103 -8.22 -4.13 32.72
CA TYR A 103 -9.01 -2.91 32.59
C TYR A 103 -10.47 -3.15 32.16
N ALA A 104 -10.99 -4.37 32.33
CA ALA A 104 -12.35 -4.74 31.92
C ALA A 104 -13.45 -3.90 32.59
N ARG A 105 -13.19 -3.38 33.79
CA ARG A 105 -14.15 -2.62 34.61
C ARG A 105 -14.27 -1.14 34.21
N LEU A 106 -13.35 -0.62 33.40
CA LEU A 106 -13.37 0.80 33.04
C LEU A 106 -14.56 1.12 32.12
N PRO A 107 -15.19 2.29 32.30
CA PRO A 107 -16.29 2.71 31.44
C PRO A 107 -15.80 2.95 30.01
N THR A 108 -16.63 2.60 29.04
CA THR A 108 -16.37 2.81 27.62
C THR A 108 -17.30 3.84 27.00
N LEU A 109 -16.74 4.61 26.07
CA LEU A 109 -17.46 5.50 25.17
C LEU A 109 -18.20 4.72 24.08
N HIS A 110 -19.28 5.32 23.59
CA HIS A 110 -19.98 4.83 22.41
C HIS A 110 -19.13 5.03 21.14
N SER A 111 -19.30 4.16 20.15
CA SER A 111 -18.51 4.16 18.90
C SER A 111 -18.46 5.49 18.13
N SER A 112 -19.47 6.34 18.29
CA SER A 112 -19.53 7.67 17.66
C SER A 112 -18.68 8.74 18.36
N GLN A 113 -18.43 8.58 19.66
CA GLN A 113 -17.68 9.52 20.48
C GLN A 113 -16.18 9.23 20.49
N VAL A 114 -15.79 8.00 20.13
CA VAL A 114 -14.39 7.58 20.06
C VAL A 114 -13.70 8.19 18.84
N GLU A 115 -12.48 8.71 19.04
CA GLU A 115 -11.66 9.20 17.96
C GLU A 115 -11.39 8.12 16.90
N ARG A 116 -11.50 8.50 15.62
CA ARG A 116 -11.33 7.55 14.52
C ARG A 116 -9.85 7.23 14.33
N VAL A 117 -9.43 6.10 14.90
CA VAL A 117 -8.07 5.57 14.75
C VAL A 117 -7.93 4.77 13.45
N ALA A 118 -6.83 5.02 12.72
CA ALA A 118 -6.46 4.25 11.55
C ALA A 118 -5.72 2.96 11.96
N TRP A 119 -6.42 1.85 12.07
CA TRP A 119 -5.84 0.53 12.40
C TRP A 119 -5.04 -0.08 11.25
N LYS A 120 -3.89 -0.76 11.49
CA LYS A 120 -3.09 -1.46 10.47
C LYS A 120 -3.92 -2.48 9.69
N THR A 121 -3.57 -2.73 8.41
CA THR A 121 -4.10 -3.92 7.73
C THR A 121 -3.34 -5.14 8.23
N LYS A 122 -3.94 -6.33 8.09
CA LYS A 122 -3.24 -7.61 8.33
C LYS A 122 -1.91 -7.67 7.58
N GLU A 123 -1.88 -7.23 6.33
CA GLU A 123 -0.67 -7.25 5.50
C GLU A 123 0.41 -6.31 6.01
N GLN A 124 0.06 -5.07 6.36
CA GLN A 124 0.98 -4.13 6.99
C GLN A 124 1.51 -4.66 8.32
N TYR A 125 0.65 -5.30 9.10
CA TYR A 125 1.05 -5.92 10.35
C TYR A 125 2.02 -7.09 10.15
N ARG A 126 1.78 -7.95 9.14
CA ARG A 126 2.71 -9.01 8.73
C ARG A 126 4.07 -8.44 8.30
N ILE A 127 4.08 -7.33 7.57
CA ILE A 127 5.32 -6.65 7.17
C ILE A 127 6.06 -6.09 8.39
N THR A 128 5.32 -5.55 9.38
CA THR A 128 5.94 -4.98 10.60
C THR A 128 6.67 -6.05 11.42
N LEU A 129 6.10 -7.25 11.54
CA LEU A 129 6.68 -8.35 12.34
C LEU A 129 7.57 -9.31 11.52
N GLY A 130 7.36 -9.38 10.20
CA GLY A 130 7.95 -10.43 9.35
C GLY A 130 7.27 -11.81 9.51
N GLU A 131 6.18 -11.91 10.28
CA GLU A 131 5.46 -13.16 10.55
C GLU A 131 4.16 -13.29 9.74
N HIS A 132 3.81 -14.51 9.31
CA HIS A 132 2.56 -14.76 8.57
C HIS A 132 1.37 -15.04 9.50
N VAL A 133 0.77 -13.97 10.03
CA VAL A 133 -0.41 -14.03 10.90
C VAL A 133 -1.68 -14.39 10.12
N LYS A 134 -2.52 -15.31 10.64
CA LYS A 134 -3.81 -15.66 10.01
C LYS A 134 -4.83 -14.53 10.19
N ALA A 135 -5.79 -14.44 9.27
CA ALA A 135 -6.79 -13.37 9.28
C ALA A 135 -7.72 -13.42 10.51
N ARG A 136 -8.16 -14.63 10.92
CA ARG A 136 -8.99 -14.85 12.11
C ARG A 136 -8.30 -14.32 13.37
N ASP A 137 -7.06 -14.74 13.58
CA ASP A 137 -6.31 -14.43 14.80
C ASP A 137 -6.01 -12.93 14.88
N TYR A 138 -5.64 -12.32 13.75
CA TYR A 138 -5.46 -10.87 13.66
C TYR A 138 -6.75 -10.10 13.94
N ALA A 139 -7.89 -10.56 13.41
CA ALA A 139 -9.19 -9.93 13.65
C ALA A 139 -9.61 -10.03 15.12
N ALA A 140 -9.34 -11.15 15.79
CA ALA A 140 -9.58 -11.32 17.22
C ALA A 140 -8.73 -10.34 18.05
N CYS A 141 -7.43 -10.26 17.76
CA CYS A 141 -6.51 -9.32 18.40
C CYS A 141 -6.96 -7.86 18.20
N LEU A 142 -7.30 -7.50 16.96
CA LEU A 142 -7.76 -6.15 16.63
C LEU A 142 -9.10 -5.82 17.29
N GLY A 143 -9.98 -6.80 17.50
CA GLY A 143 -11.21 -6.64 18.26
C GLY A 143 -10.94 -6.22 19.70
N LEU A 144 -9.95 -6.85 20.36
CA LEU A 144 -9.53 -6.47 21.72
C LEU A 144 -8.92 -5.06 21.75
N ALA A 145 -8.03 -4.75 20.81
CA ALA A 145 -7.42 -3.42 20.73
C ALA A 145 -8.47 -2.31 20.51
N LYS A 146 -9.48 -2.56 19.67
CA LYS A 146 -10.61 -1.63 19.46
C LYS A 146 -11.46 -1.46 20.73
N ARG A 147 -11.69 -2.54 21.48
CA ARG A 147 -12.42 -2.48 22.76
C ARG A 147 -11.66 -1.69 23.82
N LEU A 148 -10.32 -1.77 23.84
CA LEU A 148 -9.47 -0.96 24.71
C LEU A 148 -9.50 0.52 24.31
N ASN A 149 -9.50 0.83 23.01
CA ASN A 149 -9.61 2.21 22.51
C ASN A 149 -10.96 2.88 22.81
N GLN A 150 -11.99 2.12 23.20
CA GLN A 150 -13.27 2.67 23.64
C GLN A 150 -13.24 3.17 25.08
N ILE A 151 -12.21 2.88 25.87
CA ILE A 151 -12.08 3.39 27.25
C ILE A 151 -12.01 4.92 27.22
N HIS A 152 -12.64 5.58 28.19
CA HIS A 152 -12.59 7.04 28.30
C HIS A 152 -11.13 7.56 28.34
N PRO A 153 -10.76 8.59 27.56
CA PRO A 153 -9.36 9.02 27.40
C PRO A 153 -8.70 9.42 28.72
N ASP A 154 -9.44 10.08 29.62
CA ASP A 154 -8.92 10.53 30.92
C ASP A 154 -8.59 9.36 31.86
N LEU A 155 -9.26 8.21 31.68
CA LEU A 155 -9.07 7.00 32.47
C LEU A 155 -8.19 5.98 31.76
N MET A 156 -7.68 6.31 30.56
CA MET A 156 -6.89 5.38 29.75
C MET A 156 -5.43 5.35 30.22
N PRO A 157 -4.97 4.23 30.81
CA PRO A 157 -3.61 4.13 31.31
C PRO A 157 -2.58 4.07 30.17
N GLU A 158 -1.35 4.52 30.44
CA GLU A 158 -0.26 4.53 29.45
C GLU A 158 0.10 3.13 28.95
N GLU A 159 -0.07 2.09 29.77
CA GLU A 159 0.11 0.68 29.36
C GLU A 159 -0.82 0.31 28.20
N VAL A 160 -2.08 0.76 28.25
CA VAL A 160 -3.06 0.51 27.20
C VAL A 160 -2.68 1.26 25.93
N LYS A 161 -2.24 2.53 26.06
CA LYS A 161 -1.73 3.29 24.91
C LYS A 161 -0.53 2.59 24.27
N ALA A 162 0.43 2.13 25.07
CA ALA A 162 1.60 1.39 24.60
C ALA A 162 1.22 0.08 23.89
N GLY A 163 0.28 -0.69 24.44
CA GLY A 163 -0.19 -1.93 23.84
C GLY A 163 -1.00 -1.74 22.54
N ILE A 164 -1.68 -0.60 22.37
CA ILE A 164 -2.45 -0.28 21.15
C ILE A 164 -1.55 0.22 20.02
N ARG A 165 -0.48 0.99 20.32
CA ARG A 165 0.43 1.60 19.33
C ARG A 165 0.88 0.66 18.19
N PRO A 166 1.32 -0.59 18.43
CA PRO A 166 1.73 -1.51 17.37
C PRO A 166 0.68 -1.77 16.29
N PHE A 167 -0.60 -1.64 16.64
CA PHE A 167 -1.74 -1.88 15.77
C PHE A 167 -2.24 -0.62 15.06
N GLN A 168 -1.76 0.57 15.43
CA GLN A 168 -2.12 1.82 14.77
C GLN A 168 -1.24 2.05 13.54
N ARG A 169 -1.83 2.60 12.46
CA ARG A 169 -1.09 3.08 11.31
C ARG A 169 -0.65 4.50 11.59
N ASP A 170 0.62 4.76 11.33
CA ASP A 170 1.16 6.11 11.28
C ASP A 170 0.75 6.75 9.95
N ILE A 171 -0.53 7.14 9.83
CA ILE A 171 -0.99 7.89 8.66
C ILE A 171 -0.64 9.36 8.89
N ASN A 172 0.42 9.82 8.24
CA ASN A 172 0.61 11.26 8.08
C ASN A 172 -0.41 11.77 7.06
N ILE A 173 -1.53 12.32 7.55
CA ILE A 173 -2.59 12.94 6.74
C ILE A 173 -2.02 14.03 5.81
N PHE A 174 -0.91 14.66 6.22
CA PHE A 174 -0.25 15.76 5.51
C PHE A 174 0.72 15.31 4.41
N LEU A 175 1.24 14.08 4.44
CA LEU A 175 2.26 13.65 3.47
C LEU A 175 1.72 13.43 2.05
N ASN A 176 0.40 13.29 1.89
CA ASN A 176 -0.23 13.07 0.59
C ASN A 176 -1.21 14.18 0.21
N ARG A 177 -0.84 15.44 0.47
CA ARG A 177 -1.53 16.57 -0.14
C ARG A 177 -0.89 16.85 -1.50
N PRO A 178 -1.61 16.77 -2.63
CA PRO A 178 -1.06 17.20 -3.91
C PRO A 178 -0.73 18.68 -3.81
N THR A 179 0.47 19.07 -4.23
CA THR A 179 0.85 20.48 -4.29
C THR A 179 -0.11 21.20 -5.25
N PRO A 180 -0.71 22.34 -4.84
CA PRO A 180 -1.50 23.13 -5.76
C PRO A 180 -0.59 23.59 -6.90
N ALA A 181 -1.04 23.44 -8.15
CA ALA A 181 -0.26 23.93 -9.28
C ALA A 181 -0.30 25.47 -9.26
N PRO A 182 0.85 26.16 -9.31
CA PRO A 182 0.90 27.61 -9.32
C PRO A 182 0.49 28.19 -10.67
N VAL A 183 0.07 29.45 -10.65
CA VAL A 183 -0.09 30.28 -11.86
C VAL A 183 1.27 30.91 -12.19
N ASP A 184 1.62 30.97 -13.47
CA ASP A 184 2.87 31.59 -13.95
C ASP A 184 2.90 33.10 -13.69
N LYS A 185 4.09 33.72 -13.78
CA LYS A 185 4.28 35.18 -13.73
C LYS A 185 3.42 35.96 -14.73
N PHE A 186 3.10 35.33 -15.87
CA PHE A 186 2.30 35.90 -16.95
C PHE A 186 0.79 35.64 -16.79
N GLY A 187 0.34 35.19 -15.61
CA GLY A 187 -1.08 34.86 -15.37
C GLY A 187 -1.55 33.59 -16.08
N ARG A 188 -0.62 32.78 -16.60
CA ARG A 188 -0.95 31.56 -17.37
C ARG A 188 -1.02 30.35 -16.45
N SER A 189 -2.06 29.55 -16.60
CA SER A 189 -2.18 28.26 -15.91
C SER A 189 -1.76 27.12 -16.84
N HIS A 190 -0.96 26.19 -16.34
CA HIS A 190 -0.50 25.04 -17.10
C HIS A 190 -1.26 23.77 -16.71
N GLY A 191 -1.71 23.01 -17.71
CA GLY A 191 -2.37 21.73 -17.54
C GLY A 191 -1.82 20.66 -18.47
N VAL A 192 -1.70 19.42 -17.97
CA VAL A 192 -1.24 18.26 -18.77
C VAL A 192 -2.32 17.18 -18.78
N GLY A 193 -2.73 16.80 -19.98
CA GLY A 193 -3.68 15.73 -20.23
C GLY A 193 -3.05 14.57 -21.00
N LYS A 194 -3.49 13.35 -20.71
CA LYS A 194 -3.05 12.14 -21.43
C LYS A 194 -4.27 11.27 -21.71
N ARG A 195 -4.33 10.69 -22.90
CA ARG A 195 -5.31 9.66 -23.24
C ARG A 195 -4.74 8.70 -24.27
N LYS A 196 -4.83 7.39 -24.00
CA LYS A 196 -4.17 6.33 -24.80
C LYS A 196 -2.68 6.67 -24.98
N SER A 197 -2.21 6.86 -26.21
CA SER A 197 -0.84 7.26 -26.56
C SER A 197 -0.66 8.77 -26.79
N SER A 198 -1.72 9.57 -26.66
CA SER A 198 -1.68 11.02 -26.88
C SER A 198 -1.39 11.79 -25.60
N VAL A 199 -0.53 12.81 -25.71
CA VAL A 199 -0.18 13.74 -24.62
C VAL A 199 -0.44 15.16 -25.09
N ALA A 200 -1.14 15.92 -24.26
CA ALA A 200 -1.45 17.33 -24.51
C ALA A 200 -0.99 18.19 -23.33
N ARG A 201 -0.37 19.33 -23.65
CA ARG A 201 0.00 20.40 -22.72
C ARG A 201 -0.77 21.64 -23.12
N ALA A 202 -1.53 22.22 -22.20
CA ALA A 202 -2.31 23.41 -22.44
C ALA A 202 -1.89 24.52 -21.49
N TRP A 203 -1.80 25.73 -22.02
CA TRP A 203 -1.63 26.96 -21.30
C TRP A 203 -2.90 27.78 -21.47
N LEU A 204 -3.50 28.15 -20.35
CA LEU A 204 -4.70 28.96 -20.30
C LEU A 204 -4.35 30.36 -19.83
N VAL A 205 -4.88 31.37 -20.51
CA VAL A 205 -4.70 32.79 -20.20
C VAL A 205 -6.06 33.47 -20.30
N GLU A 206 -6.35 34.46 -19.45
CA GLU A 206 -7.55 35.28 -19.60
C GLU A 206 -7.50 36.06 -20.91
N GLY A 207 -8.59 36.06 -21.69
CA GLY A 207 -8.61 36.60 -23.05
C GLY A 207 -9.97 36.49 -23.74
N THR A 208 -9.95 36.42 -25.06
CA THR A 208 -11.09 36.53 -25.99
C THR A 208 -11.69 35.19 -26.47
N GLY A 209 -11.18 34.06 -25.99
CA GLY A 209 -11.66 32.72 -26.40
C GLY A 209 -10.91 32.10 -27.58
N GLU A 210 -9.73 32.62 -27.94
CA GLU A 210 -8.94 32.10 -29.05
C GLU A 210 -8.25 30.78 -28.68
N VAL A 211 -8.36 29.77 -29.55
CA VAL A 211 -7.84 28.43 -29.31
C VAL A 211 -6.87 28.03 -30.42
N LEU A 212 -5.60 27.90 -30.04
CA LEU A 212 -4.49 27.51 -30.92
C LEU A 212 -3.91 26.16 -30.50
N ILE A 213 -3.81 25.25 -31.46
CA ILE A 213 -3.28 23.89 -31.27
C ILE A 213 -2.10 23.70 -32.22
N ASN A 214 -0.90 23.49 -31.66
CA ASN A 214 0.35 23.37 -32.43
C ASN A 214 0.54 24.55 -33.42
N GLY A 215 0.13 25.75 -33.04
CA GLY A 215 0.20 26.96 -33.88
C GLY A 215 -0.89 27.08 -34.94
N LYS A 216 -1.86 26.15 -35.00
CA LYS A 216 -2.99 26.18 -35.95
C LYS A 216 -4.31 26.48 -35.22
N PRO A 217 -5.29 27.12 -35.87
CA PRO A 217 -6.60 27.32 -35.27
C PRO A 217 -7.35 25.98 -35.09
N LEU A 218 -8.26 25.94 -34.13
CA LEU A 218 -9.04 24.74 -33.78
C LEU A 218 -9.70 24.04 -34.98
N ASN A 219 -10.19 24.83 -35.94
CA ASN A 219 -10.88 24.33 -37.13
C ASN A 219 -9.95 23.55 -38.08
N GLU A 220 -8.68 23.97 -38.18
CA GLU A 220 -7.68 23.31 -39.02
C GLU A 220 -7.02 22.13 -38.31
N ALA A 221 -6.81 22.24 -37.00
CA ALA A 221 -6.18 21.19 -36.21
C ALA A 221 -7.06 19.94 -36.12
N PHE A 222 -8.38 20.11 -35.94
CA PHE A 222 -9.33 19.00 -35.91
C PHE A 222 -10.36 19.16 -37.03
N GLY A 223 -10.36 18.23 -37.99
CA GLY A 223 -11.35 18.22 -39.07
C GLY A 223 -12.76 17.83 -38.62
N ARG A 224 -12.88 17.02 -37.55
CA ARG A 224 -14.17 16.52 -37.05
C ARG A 224 -14.76 17.48 -36.02
N ILE A 225 -16.03 17.83 -36.19
CA ILE A 225 -16.77 18.70 -35.25
C ILE A 225 -16.78 18.09 -33.85
N HIS A 226 -17.00 16.77 -33.75
CA HIS A 226 -16.97 16.08 -32.47
C HIS A 226 -15.63 16.27 -31.72
N ASP A 227 -14.50 16.21 -32.44
CA ASP A 227 -13.18 16.36 -31.80
C ASP A 227 -13.00 17.80 -31.28
N ARG A 228 -13.53 18.80 -31.98
CA ARG A 228 -13.55 20.21 -31.54
C ARG A 228 -14.37 20.40 -30.28
N GLU A 229 -15.59 19.86 -30.25
CA GLU A 229 -16.48 19.94 -29.09
C GLU A 229 -15.89 19.22 -27.87
N SER A 230 -15.29 18.04 -28.08
CA SER A 230 -14.62 17.28 -27.02
C SER A 230 -13.44 18.07 -26.45
N ALA A 231 -12.61 18.70 -27.29
CA ALA A 231 -11.49 19.51 -26.84
C ALA A 231 -11.94 20.71 -25.98
N LEU A 232 -13.02 21.40 -26.36
CA LEU A 232 -13.54 22.56 -25.65
C LEU A 232 -14.49 22.24 -24.49
N TRP A 233 -14.78 20.96 -24.25
CA TRP A 233 -15.79 20.51 -23.30
C TRP A 233 -15.63 21.13 -21.89
N GLY A 234 -14.40 21.30 -21.41
CA GLY A 234 -14.13 21.91 -20.09
C GLY A 234 -14.57 23.37 -20.00
N LEU A 235 -14.34 24.15 -21.05
CA LEU A 235 -14.77 25.55 -21.13
C LEU A 235 -16.28 25.67 -21.37
N LYS A 236 -16.84 24.78 -22.19
CA LYS A 236 -18.29 24.71 -22.47
C LYS A 236 -19.08 24.36 -21.21
N THR A 237 -18.62 23.40 -20.41
CA THR A 237 -19.30 22.97 -19.17
C THR A 237 -19.32 24.05 -18.09
N THR A 238 -18.36 24.98 -18.15
CA THR A 238 -18.22 26.06 -17.18
C THR A 238 -18.72 27.39 -17.72
N ASP A 239 -19.26 27.45 -18.94
CA ASP A 239 -19.68 28.68 -19.62
C ASP A 239 -18.56 29.75 -19.65
N ARG A 240 -17.34 29.33 -19.98
CA ARG A 240 -16.13 30.19 -20.04
C ARG A 240 -15.40 30.14 -21.38
N LEU A 241 -16.11 29.84 -22.46
CA LEU A 241 -15.53 29.79 -23.80
C LEU A 241 -14.93 31.15 -24.20
N ASP A 242 -15.63 32.24 -23.89
CA ASP A 242 -15.26 33.59 -24.33
C ASP A 242 -14.29 34.31 -23.37
N LYS A 243 -13.87 33.65 -22.28
CA LYS A 243 -13.05 34.27 -21.22
C LYS A 243 -11.58 33.87 -21.27
N TYR A 244 -11.26 32.76 -21.91
CA TYR A 244 -9.93 32.17 -21.84
C TYR A 244 -9.38 31.88 -23.22
N ASN A 245 -8.17 32.38 -23.47
CA ASN A 245 -7.35 31.96 -24.59
C ASN A 245 -6.60 30.67 -24.23
N VAL A 246 -6.56 29.75 -25.19
CA VAL A 246 -5.94 28.44 -25.03
C VAL A 246 -4.83 28.29 -26.06
N TRP A 247 -3.61 28.12 -25.57
CA TRP A 247 -2.51 27.67 -26.39
C TRP A 247 -2.15 26.24 -25.99
N ALA A 248 -2.14 25.33 -26.97
CA ALA A 248 -1.97 23.92 -26.71
C ALA A 248 -0.91 23.30 -27.61
N LEU A 249 -0.10 22.43 -27.01
CA LEU A 249 0.81 21.54 -27.71
C LEU A 249 0.35 20.11 -27.53
N VAL A 250 0.14 19.41 -28.64
CA VAL A 250 -0.38 18.05 -28.64
C VAL A 250 0.51 17.15 -29.50
N GLY A 251 0.85 15.97 -28.99
CA GLY A 251 1.68 14.99 -29.67
C GLY A 251 1.24 13.55 -29.42
N GLY A 252 1.59 12.67 -30.36
CA GLY A 252 1.31 11.23 -30.31
C GLY A 252 -0.15 10.83 -30.55
N GLY A 253 -0.37 9.55 -30.82
CA GLY A 253 -1.70 8.97 -31.06
C GLY A 253 -2.43 9.54 -32.27
N GLY A 254 -3.77 9.53 -32.24
CA GLY A 254 -4.64 10.00 -33.32
C GLY A 254 -5.56 11.15 -32.89
N SER A 255 -6.30 11.77 -33.83
CA SER A 255 -7.05 13.03 -33.60
C SER A 255 -8.01 12.97 -32.41
N THR A 256 -8.77 11.88 -32.27
CA THR A 256 -9.75 11.71 -31.19
C THR A 256 -9.08 11.65 -29.81
N GLY A 257 -8.02 10.85 -29.69
CA GLY A 257 -7.24 10.74 -28.46
C GLY A 257 -6.53 12.04 -28.10
N GLN A 258 -6.09 12.79 -29.10
CA GLN A 258 -5.49 14.12 -28.95
C GLN A 258 -6.50 15.14 -28.43
N ALA A 259 -7.71 15.21 -29.01
CA ALA A 259 -8.77 16.09 -28.57
C ALA A 259 -9.18 15.85 -27.11
N GLU A 260 -9.33 14.58 -26.74
CA GLU A 260 -9.72 14.20 -25.38
C GLU A 260 -8.59 14.38 -24.36
N ALA A 261 -7.32 14.20 -24.78
CA ALA A 261 -6.17 14.57 -23.96
C ALA A 261 -6.12 16.09 -23.75
N LEU A 262 -6.42 16.88 -24.78
CA LEU A 262 -6.50 18.33 -24.69
C LEU A 262 -7.62 18.79 -23.75
N ALA A 263 -8.79 18.16 -23.81
CA ALA A 263 -9.90 18.42 -22.89
C ALA A 263 -9.49 18.27 -21.42
N MET A 264 -8.72 17.21 -21.11
CA MET A 264 -8.17 16.98 -19.77
C MET A 264 -7.15 18.04 -19.37
N ALA A 265 -6.32 18.50 -20.30
CA ALA A 265 -5.32 19.53 -20.06
C ALA A 265 -6.00 20.88 -19.72
N ILE A 266 -6.99 21.27 -20.52
CA ILE A 266 -7.78 22.50 -20.32
C ILE A 266 -8.52 22.45 -18.98
N ALA A 267 -9.18 21.34 -18.66
CA ALA A 267 -9.89 21.18 -17.38
C ALA A 267 -8.95 21.32 -16.17
N LYS A 268 -7.72 20.79 -16.24
CA LYS A 268 -6.73 20.97 -15.17
C LYS A 268 -6.25 22.41 -15.05
N ALA A 269 -5.99 23.07 -16.18
CA ALA A 269 -5.59 24.47 -16.19
C ALA A 269 -6.69 25.38 -15.62
N LEU A 270 -7.95 25.13 -15.98
CA LEU A 270 -9.12 25.84 -15.41
C LEU A 270 -9.24 25.70 -13.90
N VAL A 271 -8.99 24.51 -13.34
CA VAL A 271 -9.02 24.31 -11.88
C VAL A 271 -7.91 25.08 -11.15
N VAL A 272 -6.82 25.39 -11.85
CA VAL A 272 -5.73 26.21 -11.29
C VAL A 272 -6.13 27.68 -11.24
N GLN A 273 -6.77 28.21 -12.28
CA GLN A 273 -7.29 29.59 -12.27
C GLN A 273 -8.46 29.74 -11.29
N GLU A 274 -9.40 28.80 -11.35
CA GLU A 274 -10.61 28.81 -10.53
C GLU A 274 -10.81 27.46 -9.81
N PRO A 275 -10.26 27.31 -8.59
CA PRO A 275 -10.47 26.13 -7.75
C PRO A 275 -11.94 25.68 -7.53
N PRO A 276 -12.95 26.57 -7.41
CA PRO A 276 -14.33 26.12 -7.19
C PRO A 276 -14.91 25.32 -8.37
N LEU A 277 -14.39 25.51 -9.59
CA LEU A 277 -14.84 24.79 -10.79
C LEU A 277 -14.47 23.31 -10.80
N LYS A 278 -13.63 22.86 -9.87
CA LYS A 278 -13.26 21.44 -9.75
C LYS A 278 -14.46 20.53 -9.54
N THR A 279 -15.48 20.99 -8.83
CA THR A 279 -16.68 20.20 -8.56
C THR A 279 -17.57 20.03 -9.81
N PRO A 280 -17.96 21.10 -10.54
CA PRO A 280 -18.72 20.95 -11.79
C PRO A 280 -17.92 20.19 -12.85
N LEU A 281 -16.62 20.44 -13.03
CA LEU A 281 -15.78 19.69 -13.98
C LEU A 281 -15.67 18.19 -13.61
N ARG A 282 -15.72 17.85 -12.32
CA ARG A 282 -15.75 16.45 -11.87
C ARG A 282 -17.11 15.78 -12.12
N ARG A 283 -18.21 16.52 -11.98
CA ARG A 283 -19.58 16.00 -12.20
C ARG A 283 -19.92 15.91 -13.67
N GLY A 284 -19.54 16.91 -14.47
CA GLY A 284 -19.85 16.99 -15.89
C GLY A 284 -19.15 15.94 -16.76
N LYS A 285 -18.37 15.06 -16.14
CA LYS A 285 -17.58 13.97 -16.71
C LYS A 285 -18.44 12.89 -17.40
N THR A 286 -19.36 13.27 -18.27
CA THR A 286 -20.09 12.46 -19.25
C THR A 286 -20.77 13.41 -20.24
N ALA A 287 -20.14 13.70 -21.39
CA ALA A 287 -20.93 13.98 -22.59
C ALA A 287 -21.58 12.63 -23.01
N PRO A 288 -22.87 12.56 -23.34
CA PRO A 288 -23.61 11.30 -23.47
C PRO A 288 -23.11 10.34 -24.56
N ASN A 289 -22.14 10.73 -25.40
CA ASN A 289 -21.74 9.96 -26.58
C ASN A 289 -20.22 9.66 -26.71
N GLN A 290 -19.43 9.64 -25.61
CA GLN A 290 -18.07 9.09 -25.68
C GLN A 290 -17.68 8.29 -24.43
N CYS A 291 -17.14 7.09 -24.71
CA CYS A 291 -16.73 6.08 -23.76
C CYS A 291 -15.82 6.64 -22.64
N THR A 292 -16.30 6.44 -21.41
CA THR A 292 -15.61 6.34 -20.12
C THR A 292 -14.20 6.94 -20.05
N ILE A 293 -14.12 8.23 -19.69
CA ILE A 293 -12.91 8.78 -19.09
C ILE A 293 -12.96 8.46 -17.61
N GLU A 294 -12.30 7.38 -17.18
CA GLU A 294 -11.88 7.27 -15.80
C GLU A 294 -10.80 8.33 -15.52
N ILE A 295 -11.19 9.53 -15.07
CA ILE A 295 -10.33 10.30 -14.14
C ILE A 295 -10.21 9.42 -12.90
N ASN A 296 -9.23 8.52 -12.93
CA ASN A 296 -8.82 7.80 -11.75
C ASN A 296 -7.83 8.69 -11.00
N MET A 297 -8.35 9.37 -9.98
CA MET A 297 -7.58 10.15 -9.01
C MET A 297 -7.20 9.31 -7.78
N ARG A 298 -7.34 7.98 -7.81
CA ARG A 298 -7.02 7.11 -6.67
C ARG A 298 -6.52 5.74 -7.13
N ASN A 299 -5.21 5.59 -7.06
CA ASN A 299 -4.50 4.33 -6.79
C ASN A 299 -4.73 3.17 -7.77
N LEU A 300 -3.62 2.70 -8.35
CA LEU A 300 -3.51 1.34 -8.84
C LEU A 300 -3.89 0.35 -7.71
N THR A 301 -4.94 -0.42 -7.92
CA THR A 301 -5.03 -1.77 -7.36
C THR A 301 -5.59 -2.70 -8.42
N LEU A 302 -4.84 -3.77 -8.67
CA LEU A 302 -5.10 -4.89 -9.57
C LEU A 302 -6.53 -5.44 -9.41
N THR A 303 -7.31 -5.39 -10.49
CA THR A 303 -8.33 -6.38 -10.85
C THR A 303 -8.75 -6.15 -12.31
N SER A 304 -7.80 -6.38 -13.21
CA SER A 304 -8.07 -6.72 -14.61
C SER A 304 -8.04 -8.24 -14.75
N ILE A 305 -8.97 -8.94 -14.14
CA ILE A 305 -9.38 -10.31 -14.50
C ILE A 305 -10.83 -10.43 -14.02
N PHE A 306 -11.83 -10.20 -14.88
CA PHE A 306 -13.15 -10.88 -14.85
C PHE A 306 -14.22 -10.35 -15.85
N SER A 307 -13.84 -9.66 -16.93
CA SER A 307 -14.83 -9.28 -17.96
C SER A 307 -14.30 -9.54 -19.37
N TRP A 308 -13.87 -10.78 -19.60
CA TRP A 308 -13.56 -11.33 -20.92
C TRP A 308 -14.31 -12.65 -21.22
N LEU A 309 -15.24 -13.05 -20.35
CA LEU A 309 -16.15 -14.18 -20.59
C LEU A 309 -17.59 -13.67 -20.70
N TYR A 310 -17.95 -13.11 -21.85
CA TYR A 310 -19.24 -13.32 -22.51
C TYR A 310 -19.38 -12.35 -23.69
N TYR A 311 -19.01 -12.78 -24.91
CA TYR A 311 -19.74 -12.40 -26.11
C TYR A 311 -19.45 -13.40 -27.23
N PRO A 312 -20.46 -14.17 -27.71
CA PRO A 312 -20.28 -15.19 -28.74
C PRO A 312 -20.68 -14.66 -30.12
N ARG A 313 -19.82 -14.86 -31.14
CA ARG A 313 -20.06 -14.96 -32.61
C ARG A 313 -18.77 -14.57 -33.35
N SER A 314 -18.39 -15.11 -34.50
CA SER A 314 -18.95 -16.15 -35.36
C SER A 314 -17.82 -16.67 -36.27
N LYS A 315 -17.89 -17.96 -36.52
CA LYS A 315 -17.07 -18.81 -37.38
C LYS A 315 -17.08 -18.34 -38.85
N LYS A 316 -15.95 -17.97 -39.43
CA LYS A 316 -15.66 -18.14 -40.88
C LYS A 316 -14.19 -18.46 -41.12
N ARG A 317 -14.02 -19.36 -42.10
CA ARG A 317 -12.85 -20.13 -42.51
C ARG A 317 -11.81 -19.27 -43.25
N GLY A 318 -10.55 -19.68 -43.16
CA GLY A 318 -9.45 -19.24 -44.00
C GLY A 318 -8.13 -19.74 -43.43
N LYS A 319 -7.76 -21.00 -43.76
CA LYS A 319 -6.42 -21.54 -43.50
C LYS A 319 -5.51 -20.96 -44.57
N GLU A 320 -4.48 -20.24 -44.17
CA GLU A 320 -3.29 -19.99 -44.99
C GLU A 320 -2.09 -20.02 -44.04
N GLU A 321 -1.22 -21.00 -44.25
CA GLU A 321 0.00 -21.22 -43.50
C GLU A 321 1.07 -20.23 -43.96
N ALA A 322 1.65 -19.46 -43.03
CA ALA A 322 2.82 -18.63 -43.30
C ALA A 322 3.83 -18.82 -42.14
N GLY A 323 5.04 -19.26 -42.51
CA GLY A 323 6.13 -19.61 -41.60
C GLY A 323 6.75 -18.43 -40.84
N PRO A 324 7.65 -18.73 -39.89
CA PRO A 324 8.21 -17.72 -38.97
C PRO A 324 9.23 -16.81 -39.68
N PRO A 325 9.22 -15.48 -39.44
CA PRO A 325 10.19 -14.58 -40.02
C PRO A 325 11.55 -14.67 -39.32
N GLN A 326 12.59 -14.88 -40.13
CA GLN A 326 14.00 -14.89 -39.74
C GLN A 326 14.48 -13.50 -39.31
N SER A 327 15.24 -13.47 -38.22
CA SER A 327 15.93 -12.30 -37.70
C SER A 327 17.12 -11.92 -38.58
N LYS A 328 17.03 -10.81 -39.31
CA LYS A 328 18.21 -10.14 -39.89
C LYS A 328 18.74 -9.10 -38.91
N LYS A 329 19.92 -9.37 -38.36
CA LYS A 329 20.80 -8.38 -37.73
C LYS A 329 21.71 -7.84 -38.82
N GLU A 330 21.70 -6.53 -39.05
CA GLU A 330 22.83 -5.81 -39.64
C GLU A 330 23.17 -4.59 -38.79
N PRO A 331 24.46 -4.21 -38.68
CA PRO A 331 24.95 -3.25 -37.71
C PRO A 331 24.93 -1.82 -38.23
N CYS A 332 24.60 -0.87 -37.35
CA CYS A 332 24.73 0.56 -37.61
C CYS A 332 26.21 0.96 -37.73
N MET A 333 26.58 1.51 -38.89
CA MET A 333 27.81 2.26 -39.12
C MET A 333 27.43 3.69 -39.52
N GLY A 334 28.11 4.65 -38.89
CA GLY A 334 28.11 6.07 -39.22
C GLY A 334 27.49 6.94 -38.12
N GLN A 335 28.00 8.13 -37.80
CA GLN A 335 29.08 8.94 -38.36
C GLN A 335 29.42 10.02 -37.32
N ALA A 336 30.65 10.54 -37.40
CA ALA A 336 31.22 11.54 -36.51
C ALA A 336 30.44 12.88 -36.52
N ILE A 337 30.48 13.55 -35.37
CA ILE A 337 29.95 14.89 -35.13
C ILE A 337 31.07 15.90 -35.44
N GLU A 338 30.87 16.78 -36.43
CA GLU A 338 31.66 18.00 -36.60
C GLU A 338 31.00 19.18 -35.86
N PRO A 339 31.77 20.06 -35.19
CA PRO A 339 31.23 21.26 -34.53
C PRO A 339 31.19 22.49 -35.46
N LEU A 340 30.13 23.30 -35.31
CA LEU A 340 29.90 24.56 -36.04
C LEU A 340 30.90 25.67 -35.67
N PRO A 341 31.30 26.54 -36.62
CA PRO A 341 32.17 27.69 -36.36
C PRO A 341 31.41 28.91 -35.81
N SER A 342 32.04 29.55 -34.84
CA SER A 342 31.73 30.86 -34.26
C SER A 342 31.95 32.00 -35.27
N LEU A 343 30.96 32.87 -35.44
CA LEU A 343 31.14 34.16 -36.12
C LEU A 343 31.15 35.32 -35.12
N ILE A 344 32.12 36.19 -35.39
CA ILE A 344 32.62 37.34 -34.65
C ILE A 344 31.70 38.54 -34.88
N THR A 345 31.48 39.35 -33.85
CA THR A 345 30.98 40.72 -33.96
C THR A 345 32.10 41.66 -33.50
N THR A 346 32.54 42.51 -34.41
CA THR A 346 33.18 43.82 -34.17
C THR A 346 32.55 44.81 -35.11
#